data_AF-A0A7V2JIP3-F1
#
_entry.id   AF-A0A7V2JIP3-F1
#
_cell.length_a   1.000
_cell.length_b   1.000
_cell.length_c   1.000
_cell.angle_alpha   90.00
_cell.angle_beta   90.00
_cell.angle_gamma   90.00
#
_symmetry.space_group_name_H-M   'P 1'
#
loop_
_entity.id
_entity.type
_entity.pdbx_description
1 polymer ?
#
loop_
_entity_poly.entity_id
_entity_poly.type
_entity_poly.pdbx_seq_one_letter_code
_entity_poly.pdbx_strand_id
1 'polypeptide(L)' 'MIESLNSSIETYTRNVKRWRGGVMVQRWVSAALLDAEKRLRRVRGYRDLPRLAVALNARSPGVPETARVA' A
#
# COMPACT_ATOMS: atom_id res chain seq x y z
N MET A 1 -8.01 8.80 -2.38
CA MET A 1 -6.83 7.99 -2.77
C MET A 1 -7.17 6.51 -2.86
N ILE A 2 -8.04 5.99 -1.98
CA ILE A 2 -8.56 4.61 -2.08
C ILE A 2 -9.36 4.41 -3.39
N GLU A 3 -10.27 5.32 -3.71
CA GLU A 3 -11.11 5.23 -4.92
C GLU A 3 -10.31 5.15 -6.24
N SER A 4 -9.21 5.88 -6.36
CA SER A 4 -8.36 5.84 -7.57
C SER A 4 -7.65 4.49 -7.75
N LEU A 5 -7.36 3.79 -6.65
CA LEU A 5 -6.77 2.45 -6.70
C LEU A 5 -7.83 1.40 -7.05
N ASN A 6 -9.01 1.49 -6.43
CA ASN A 6 -10.14 0.60 -6.73
C ASN A 6 -10.51 0.66 -8.21
N SER A 7 -10.62 1.86 -8.79
CA SER A 7 -10.87 2.04 -10.22
C SER A 7 -9.78 1.44 -11.13
N SER A 8 -8.51 1.50 -10.70
CA SER A 8 -7.40 0.86 -11.45
C SER A 8 -7.50 -0.66 -11.39
N ILE A 9 -7.87 -1.23 -10.23
CA ILE A 9 -8.09 -2.67 -10.05
C ILE A 9 -9.26 -3.14 -10.92
N GLU A 10 -10.38 -2.42 -10.92
CA GLU A 10 -11.53 -2.72 -11.80
C GLU A 10 -11.12 -2.73 -13.27
N THR A 11 -10.37 -1.72 -13.70
CA THR A 11 -9.89 -1.61 -15.08
C THR A 11 -9.03 -2.81 -15.50
N TYR A 12 -8.11 -3.25 -14.63
CA TYR A 12 -7.23 -4.40 -14.89
C TYR A 12 -7.99 -5.73 -14.88
N THR A 13 -9.00 -5.85 -14.02
CA THR A 13 -9.73 -7.11 -13.82
C THR A 13 -10.96 -7.28 -14.72
N ARG A 14 -11.44 -6.23 -15.39
CA ARG A 14 -12.69 -6.23 -16.20
C ARG A 14 -12.81 -7.34 -17.26
N ASN A 15 -11.66 -7.77 -17.78
CA ASN A 15 -11.59 -8.78 -18.83
C ASN A 15 -11.38 -10.20 -18.30
N VAL A 16 -11.14 -10.37 -17.00
CA VAL A 16 -10.97 -11.68 -16.37
C VAL A 16 -12.33 -12.33 -16.24
N LYS A 17 -12.65 -13.25 -17.15
CA LYS A 17 -13.94 -13.98 -17.15
C LYS A 17 -13.91 -15.27 -16.33
N ARG A 18 -12.73 -15.81 -16.01
CA ARG A 18 -12.55 -17.04 -15.24
C ARG A 18 -11.40 -16.91 -14.26
N TRP A 19 -11.72 -16.94 -12.97
CA TRP A 19 -10.75 -16.89 -11.88
C TRP A 19 -10.30 -18.30 -11.49
N ARG A 20 -9.00 -18.47 -11.21
CA ARG A 20 -8.42 -19.73 -10.74
C ARG A 20 -7.74 -19.51 -9.40
N GLY A 21 -8.55 -19.55 -8.33
CA GLY A 21 -8.08 -19.44 -6.95
C GLY A 21 -7.51 -18.08 -6.56
N GLY A 22 -7.11 -17.95 -5.29
CA GLY A 22 -6.66 -16.70 -4.70
C GLY A 22 -5.35 -16.17 -5.29
N VAL A 23 -4.45 -17.06 -5.74
CA VAL A 23 -3.17 -16.66 -6.34
C VAL A 23 -3.37 -15.83 -7.61
N MET A 24 -4.37 -16.18 -8.42
CA MET A 24 -4.68 -15.41 -9.63
C MET A 24 -5.22 -14.01 -9.29
N VAL A 25 -6.07 -13.90 -8.26
CA VAL A 25 -6.58 -12.62 -7.76
C VAL A 25 -5.43 -11.74 -7.29
N GLN A 26 -4.53 -12.28 -6.46
CA GLN A 26 -3.37 -11.56 -5.95
C GLN A 26 -2.47 -11.02 -7.08
N ARG A 27 -2.25 -11.81 -8.14
CA ARG A 27 -1.46 -11.37 -9.30
C ARG A 27 -2.09 -10.19 -10.03
N TRP A 28 -3.40 -10.25 -10.30
CA TRP A 28 -4.10 -9.17 -11.00
C TRP A 28 -4.18 -7.90 -10.16
N VAL A 29 -4.45 -8.02 -8.86
CA VAL A 29 -4.45 -6.87 -7.94
C VAL A 29 -3.05 -6.25 -7.82
N SER A 30 -2.01 -7.08 -7.70
CA SER A 30 -0.61 -6.61 -7.64
C SER A 30 -0.21 -5.87 -8.92
N ALA A 31 -0.58 -6.40 -10.09
CA ALA A 31 -0.32 -5.74 -11.37
C ALA A 31 -1.02 -4.38 -11.47
N ALA A 32 -2.29 -4.30 -11.05
CA ALA A 32 -3.02 -3.04 -11.02
C ALA A 32 -2.40 -2.02 -10.05
N LEU A 33 -1.93 -2.46 -8.88
CA LEU A 33 -1.24 -1.61 -7.91
C LEU A 33 0.09 -1.07 -8.46
N LEU A 34 0.91 -1.93 -9.07
CA LEU A 34 2.20 -1.53 -9.66
C LEU A 34 2.03 -0.50 -10.78
N ASP A 35 0.97 -0.60 -11.56
CA ASP A 35 0.70 0.39 -12.60
C ASP A 35 0.14 1.70 -12.02
N ALA A 36 -0.75 1.60 -11.04
CA ALA A 36 -1.30 2.76 -10.34
C ALA A 36 -0.24 3.52 -9.53
N GLU A 37 0.77 2.84 -8.98
CA GLU A 37 1.87 3.40 -8.19
C GLU A 37 2.56 4.57 -8.92
N LYS A 38 2.76 4.45 -10.24
CA LYS A 38 3.41 5.48 -11.06
C LYS A 38 2.70 6.83 -11.04
N ARG A 39 1.39 6.84 -10.75
CA ARG A 39 0.54 8.03 -10.66
C ARG A 39 0.37 8.53 -9.23
N LEU A 40 0.77 7.74 -8.24
CA LEU A 40 0.68 8.14 -6.85
C LEU A 40 1.70 9.23 -6.54
N ARG A 41 1.29 10.19 -5.73
CA ARG A 41 2.18 11.22 -5.22
C ARG A 41 3.09 10.60 -4.16
N ARG A 42 4.40 10.74 -4.33
CA ARG A 42 5.38 10.37 -3.30
C ARG A 42 5.17 11.23 -2.04
N VAL A 43 5.31 10.60 -0.88
CA VAL A 43 5.34 11.31 0.40
C VAL A 43 6.62 12.16 0.47
N ARG A 44 6.47 13.46 0.73
CA ARG A 44 7.63 14.37 0.87
C ARG A 44 8.41 14.00 2.14
N GLY A 45 9.74 14.03 2.06
CA GLY A 45 10.59 13.70 3.20
C GLY A 45 10.57 12.23 3.62
N TYR A 46 10.05 11.30 2.80
CA TYR A 46 9.94 9.88 3.18
C TYR A 46 11.29 9.24 3.57
N ARG A 47 12.40 9.74 3.01
CA ARG A 47 13.77 9.27 3.33
C ARG A 47 14.22 9.62 4.74
N ASP A 48 13.65 10.67 5.33
CA ASP A 48 13.99 11.13 6.67
C ASP A 48 13.07 10.55 7.75
N LEU A 49 11.97 9.89 7.36
CA LEU A 49 11.06 9.21 8.27
C LEU A 49 11.75 8.22 9.22
N PRO A 50 12.72 7.39 8.78
CA PRO A 50 13.43 6.49 9.70
C PRO A 50 14.23 7.25 10.76
N ARG A 51 14.91 8.35 10.37
CA ARG A 51 15.66 9.19 11.31
C ARG A 51 14.73 9.86 12.31
N LEU A 52 13.60 10.36 11.83
CA LEU A 52 12.55 10.92 12.67
C LEU A 52 12.01 9.89 13.65
N ALA A 53 11.73 8.66 13.21
CA ALA A 53 11.23 7.59 14.07
C ALA A 53 12.21 7.27 15.22
N VAL A 54 13.52 7.19 14.93
CA VAL A 54 14.57 6.99 15.95
C VAL A 54 14.59 8.15 16.95
N ALA A 55 14.58 9.39 16.47
CA ALA A 55 14.59 10.57 17.32
C ALA A 55 13.35 10.66 18.21
N LEU A 56 12.17 10.33 17.67
CA LEU A 56 10.91 10.28 18.43
C LEU A 56 10.95 9.20 19.52
N ASN A 57 11.44 8.00 19.20
CA ASN A 57 11.56 6.91 20.17
C ASN A 57 12.55 7.26 21.30
N ALA A 58 13.67 7.92 20.97
CA ALA A 58 14.65 8.39 21.97
C ALA A 58 14.10 9.51 22.86
N ARG A 59 13.26 10.39 22.30
CA ARG A 59 12.66 11.52 23.04
C ARG A 59 11.43 11.11 23.86
N SER A 60 10.73 10.06 23.47
CA SER A 60 9.52 9.58 24.11
C SER A 60 9.46 8.06 24.01
N PRO A 61 10.07 7.33 24.96
CA PRO A 61 9.98 5.88 25.00
C PRO A 61 8.55 5.47 25.41
N GLY A 62 7.66 5.33 24.42
CA GLY A 62 6.35 4.72 24.63
C GLY A 62 5.24 5.19 23.70
N VAL A 63 4.99 4.43 22.63
CA VAL A 63 3.76 3.60 22.52
C VAL A 63 4.20 2.28 21.87
N PRO A 64 3.99 1.11 22.49
CA PRO A 64 4.31 -0.18 21.88
C PRO A 64 3.50 -0.39 20.58
N GLU A 65 4.20 -0.84 19.55
CA GLU A 65 3.72 -0.97 18.16
C GLU A 65 2.63 -2.05 17.96
N THR A 66 2.31 -2.82 19.01
CA THR A 66 1.36 -3.94 19.00
C THR A 66 -0.12 -3.54 18.93
N ALA A 67 -0.48 -2.25 19.00
CA ALA A 67 -1.87 -1.80 19.01
C ALA A 67 -2.51 -1.54 17.61
N ARG A 68 -1.82 -1.88 16.49
CA ARG A 68 -2.29 -1.52 15.13
C ARG A 68 -2.75 -2.67 14.25
N VAL A 69 -2.71 -3.92 14.73
CA VAL A 69 -3.21 -5.08 13.97
C VAL A 69 -4.02 -5.99 14.91
N ALA A 70 -5.18 -5.49 15.33
CA ALA A 70 -6.28 -6.27 15.91
C ALA A 70 -7.60 -5.72 15.33
#